data_AF-A0A1B7USC0-F1
#
_entry.id   AF-A0A1B7USC0-F1
#
_cell.length_a   1.000
_cell.length_b   1.000
_cell.length_c   1.000
_cell.angle_alpha   90.00
_cell.angle_beta   90.00
_cell.angle_gamma   90.00
#
_symmetry.space_group_name_H-M   'P 1'
#
loop_
_entity.id
_entity.type
_entity.pdbx_description
1 polymer ?
#
loop_
_entity_poly.entity_id
_entity_poly.type
_entity_poly.pdbx_seq_one_letter_code
_entity_poly.pdbx_strand_id
1 'polypeptide(L)'
;MSYCVNPTCPDPKNSASVQTCQACGSQLLLHDRFRTMKPITQGGFGATFLAIEEKLPGKPPCVIKQLRPSSTTPYILKMARELFAREAETLGKIGNHPQIPRLLDYFEDNNQFYLVQEYVSGFTLQQEVKKNGVYSETGVRQFLSEIMPLLQYIHEQQVIHRDLKPANLIRRSQDARLVLIDFGAVKNQFSQVTTSQSEQSALTAYAIGTPGFAPPEQMAMRPVYASDIYAVGVTCIYLLTAKIPKDLEYNPTTGDMMWEHLVDISDHLTNVLKKMLEVTVRNRYQVAQDVLKALDMEPYLDSLAQGLLSKPSGSASTQNNSNSGIDSINYTRANNDSVAKLAASIRARKDKTPGGMEWKHGQTQGGEFASKSAPKSAARDVNYHGDPFAARTLDSRSLIAAYQKGRRDFAGYNFIRLIVANSNLSAANFHAAQFYKSNFQGTNLHNTDFGRASLKEANFKDADLSKAYFNNADLEAADLRSANLRSANLSQANLRGANLSGANLTGAKITDEQLAVAKTNWLTVRPNGKRGLF
;
A
#
# COMPACT_ATOMS: atom_id res chain seq x y z
N MET A 1 32.82 -23.53 -14.06
CA MET A 1 31.57 -24.29 -14.25
C MET A 1 30.51 -23.32 -14.75
N SER A 2 29.67 -23.72 -15.69
CA SER A 2 28.53 -22.93 -16.18
C SER A 2 27.23 -23.64 -15.79
N TYR A 3 26.21 -22.87 -15.43
CA TYR A 3 24.88 -23.40 -15.11
C TYR A 3 23.89 -23.01 -16.21
N CYS A 4 23.02 -23.94 -16.61
CA CYS A 4 21.96 -23.68 -17.58
C CYS A 4 20.73 -23.14 -16.85
N VAL A 5 20.24 -21.97 -17.25
CA VAL A 5 19.05 -21.34 -16.65
C VAL A 5 17.73 -21.84 -17.23
N ASN A 6 17.77 -22.71 -18.25
CA ASN A 6 16.58 -23.30 -18.83
C ASN A 6 15.85 -24.16 -17.77
N PRO A 7 14.60 -23.83 -17.40
CA PRO A 7 13.86 -24.53 -16.36
C PRO A 7 13.63 -26.02 -16.65
N THR A 8 13.59 -26.42 -17.92
CA THR A 8 13.32 -27.80 -18.35
C THR A 8 14.58 -28.61 -18.64
N CYS A 9 15.76 -28.05 -18.35
CA CYS A 9 17.02 -28.75 -18.58
C CYS A 9 17.17 -29.96 -17.62
N PRO A 10 17.39 -31.19 -18.14
CA PRO A 10 17.52 -32.37 -17.30
C PRO A 10 18.87 -32.43 -16.56
N ASP A 11 19.93 -31.84 -17.14
CA ASP A 11 21.22 -31.67 -16.47
C ASP A 11 21.79 -30.26 -16.73
N PRO A 12 21.57 -29.31 -15.80
CA PRO A 12 21.96 -27.93 -16.00
C PRO A 12 23.45 -27.66 -15.76
N LYS A 13 24.24 -28.62 -15.28
CA LYS A 13 25.64 -28.40 -14.94
C LYS A 13 26.53 -28.62 -16.16
N ASN A 14 27.34 -27.63 -16.50
CA ASN A 14 28.18 -27.64 -17.69
C ASN A 14 29.62 -27.21 -17.37
N SER A 15 30.57 -27.61 -18.23
CA SER A 15 31.95 -27.10 -18.18
C SER A 15 31.99 -25.57 -18.36
N ALA A 16 33.06 -24.91 -17.91
CA ALA A 16 33.22 -23.47 -18.06
C ALA A 16 33.45 -23.03 -19.52
N SER A 17 34.02 -23.91 -20.34
CA SER A 17 34.46 -23.60 -21.71
C SER A 17 33.37 -23.75 -22.77
N VAL A 18 32.25 -24.41 -22.45
CA VAL A 18 31.17 -24.64 -23.41
C VAL A 18 30.25 -23.43 -23.50
N GLN A 19 29.76 -23.14 -24.70
CA GLN A 19 28.84 -22.02 -24.96
C GLN A 19 27.38 -22.46 -24.98
N THR A 20 27.12 -23.72 -25.32
CA THR A 20 25.79 -24.32 -25.32
C THR A 20 25.70 -25.42 -24.26
N CYS A 21 24.51 -25.57 -23.68
CA CYS A 21 24.23 -26.61 -22.71
C CYS A 21 24.28 -27.97 -23.39
N GLN A 22 25.08 -28.89 -22.86
CA GLN A 22 25.26 -30.23 -23.45
C GLN A 22 23.99 -31.10 -23.33
N ALA A 23 23.11 -30.78 -22.39
CA ALA A 23 21.89 -31.56 -22.12
C ALA A 23 20.66 -31.08 -22.90
N CYS A 24 20.52 -29.78 -23.15
CA CYS A 24 19.32 -29.21 -23.77
C CYS A 24 19.58 -28.23 -24.92
N GLY A 25 20.84 -28.00 -25.28
CA GLY A 25 21.24 -27.13 -26.39
C GLY A 25 21.09 -25.61 -26.14
N SER A 26 20.52 -25.19 -25.02
CA SER A 26 20.32 -23.77 -24.70
C SER A 26 21.65 -23.03 -24.56
N GLN A 27 21.69 -21.75 -24.97
CA GLN A 27 22.86 -20.89 -24.76
C GLN A 27 23.15 -20.73 -23.26
N LEU A 28 24.42 -20.83 -22.88
CA LEU A 28 24.89 -20.68 -21.50
C LEU A 28 25.32 -19.25 -21.16
N LEU A 29 25.60 -18.45 -22.19
CA LEU A 29 25.90 -17.02 -22.07
C LEU A 29 24.62 -16.23 -22.34
N LEU A 30 24.10 -15.58 -21.31
CA LEU A 30 22.87 -14.78 -21.40
C LEU A 30 23.18 -13.38 -21.89
N HIS A 31 22.39 -12.91 -22.86
CA HIS A 31 22.55 -11.61 -23.51
C HIS A 31 23.99 -11.37 -24.02
N ASP A 32 24.68 -12.43 -24.44
CA ASP A 32 26.10 -12.43 -24.85
C ASP A 32 27.04 -11.78 -23.81
N ARG A 33 26.66 -11.79 -22.53
CA ARG A 33 27.29 -10.94 -21.52
C ARG A 33 27.44 -11.63 -20.17
N PHE A 34 26.43 -12.36 -19.72
CA PHE A 34 26.42 -12.93 -18.38
C PHE A 34 26.47 -14.45 -18.39
N ARG A 35 27.41 -15.03 -17.64
CA ARG A 35 27.51 -16.48 -17.48
C ARG A 35 27.04 -16.88 -16.08
N THR A 36 26.00 -17.70 -16.01
CA THR A 36 25.51 -18.18 -14.71
C THR A 36 26.37 -19.33 -14.18
N MET A 37 26.64 -19.31 -12.88
CA MET A 37 27.59 -20.21 -12.22
C MET A 37 26.87 -21.26 -11.37
N LYS A 38 25.89 -20.83 -10.56
CA LYS A 38 25.10 -21.70 -9.69
C LYS A 38 23.77 -21.04 -9.29
N PRO A 39 22.72 -21.83 -9.01
CA PRO A 39 21.51 -21.31 -8.38
C PRO A 39 21.79 -20.88 -6.94
N ILE A 40 21.16 -19.78 -6.52
CA ILE A 40 21.11 -19.30 -5.13
C ILE A 40 19.77 -19.72 -4.51
N THR A 41 18.67 -19.42 -5.22
CA THR A 41 17.30 -19.72 -4.79
C THR A 41 16.50 -20.17 -6.01
N GLN A 42 15.66 -21.20 -5.86
CA GLN A 42 14.74 -21.66 -6.90
C GLN A 42 13.35 -21.85 -6.30
N GLY A 43 12.32 -21.31 -6.94
CA GLY A 43 10.91 -21.43 -6.52
C GLY A 43 9.95 -21.42 -7.72
N GLY A 44 8.65 -21.60 -7.46
CA GLY A 44 7.63 -21.84 -8.49
C GLY A 44 7.44 -20.73 -9.54
N PHE A 45 7.92 -19.51 -9.26
CA PHE A 45 7.72 -18.35 -10.14
C PHE A 45 9.00 -17.62 -10.53
N GLY A 46 10.16 -18.12 -10.11
CA GLY A 46 11.43 -17.52 -10.47
C GLY A 46 12.62 -18.26 -9.90
N ALA A 47 13.78 -17.96 -10.46
CA ALA A 47 15.05 -18.52 -10.01
C ALA A 47 16.09 -17.41 -9.93
N THR A 48 16.89 -17.44 -8.87
CA THR A 48 17.99 -16.49 -8.66
C THR A 48 19.31 -17.23 -8.79
N PHE A 49 20.22 -16.69 -9.58
CA PHE A 49 21.51 -17.29 -9.89
C PHE A 49 22.66 -16.36 -9.52
N LEU A 50 23.76 -16.93 -9.05
CA LEU A 50 25.05 -16.25 -9.07
C LEU A 50 25.59 -16.35 -10.49
N ALA A 51 26.02 -15.22 -11.04
CA ALA A 51 26.59 -15.13 -12.37
C ALA A 51 27.85 -14.27 -12.35
N ILE A 52 28.55 -14.23 -13.47
CA ILE A 52 29.67 -13.33 -13.74
C ILE A 52 29.38 -12.53 -15.00
N GLU A 53 29.84 -11.29 -15.00
CA GLU A 53 29.89 -10.42 -16.16
C GLU A 53 31.13 -10.77 -17.00
N GLU A 54 30.98 -11.44 -18.13
CA GLU A 54 32.13 -11.93 -18.91
C GLU A 54 32.83 -10.84 -19.71
N LYS A 55 32.14 -9.74 -20.05
CA LYS A 55 32.69 -8.68 -20.91
C LYS A 55 33.51 -7.64 -20.15
N LEU A 56 33.37 -7.54 -18.83
CA LEU A 56 34.16 -6.60 -18.03
C LEU A 56 35.47 -7.21 -17.52
N PRO A 57 36.57 -6.43 -17.48
CA PRO A 57 37.81 -6.84 -16.84
C PRO A 57 37.56 -7.30 -15.39
N GLY A 58 38.25 -8.36 -14.97
CA GLY A 58 38.09 -8.94 -13.62
C GLY A 58 36.83 -9.78 -13.42
N LYS A 59 35.96 -9.90 -14.45
CA LYS A 59 34.76 -10.75 -14.46
C LYS A 59 33.91 -10.63 -13.18
N PRO A 60 33.43 -9.41 -12.84
CA PRO A 60 32.80 -9.17 -11.55
C PRO A 60 31.54 -10.03 -11.37
N PRO A 61 31.27 -10.50 -10.13
CA PRO A 61 30.09 -11.29 -9.85
C PRO A 61 28.82 -10.43 -9.87
N CYS A 62 27.73 -11.02 -10.36
CA CYS A 62 26.39 -10.43 -10.36
C CYS A 62 25.34 -11.47 -9.95
N VAL A 63 24.14 -10.98 -9.67
CA VAL A 63 22.96 -11.82 -9.41
C VAL A 63 21.99 -11.67 -10.57
N ILE A 64 21.51 -12.80 -11.09
CA ILE A 64 20.46 -12.83 -12.10
C ILE A 64 19.19 -13.39 -11.48
N LYS A 65 18.14 -12.58 -11.45
CA LYS A 65 16.78 -13.03 -11.13
C LYS A 65 16.02 -13.30 -12.42
N GLN A 66 15.70 -14.55 -12.65
CA GLN A 66 14.87 -15.01 -13.74
C GLN A 66 13.42 -15.10 -13.26
N LEU A 67 12.53 -14.32 -13.86
CA LEU A 67 11.09 -14.50 -13.69
C LEU A 67 10.62 -15.62 -14.61
N ARG A 68 9.90 -16.59 -14.04
CA ARG A 68 9.37 -17.76 -14.77
C ARG A 68 7.85 -17.73 -14.73
N PRO A 69 7.18 -17.26 -15.79
CA PRO A 69 5.72 -17.29 -15.86
C PRO A 69 5.20 -18.73 -15.75
N SER A 70 4.13 -18.93 -14.98
CA SER A 70 3.50 -20.24 -14.80
C SER A 70 2.76 -20.75 -16.06
N SER A 71 2.54 -19.86 -17.03
CA SER A 71 1.93 -20.18 -18.31
C SER A 71 2.46 -19.26 -19.41
N THR A 72 2.50 -19.77 -20.63
CA THR A 72 2.91 -19.05 -21.85
C THR A 72 1.73 -18.37 -22.57
N THR A 73 0.53 -18.36 -21.97
CA THR A 73 -0.63 -17.65 -22.55
C THR A 73 -0.29 -16.16 -22.77
N PRO A 74 -0.63 -15.55 -23.93
CA PRO A 74 -0.23 -14.18 -24.26
C PRO A 74 -0.57 -13.13 -23.19
N TYR A 75 -1.71 -13.29 -22.52
CA TYR A 75 -2.12 -12.40 -21.42
C TYR A 75 -1.17 -12.49 -20.21
N ILE A 76 -0.80 -13.70 -19.78
CA ILE A 76 0.09 -13.95 -18.64
C ILE A 76 1.50 -13.45 -18.97
N LEU A 77 1.99 -13.67 -20.19
CA LEU A 77 3.28 -13.16 -20.64
C LEU A 77 3.31 -11.62 -20.71
N LYS A 78 2.24 -10.99 -21.21
CA LYS A 78 2.13 -9.52 -21.22
C LYS A 78 2.17 -8.96 -19.80
N MET A 79 1.42 -9.57 -18.89
CA MET A 79 1.41 -9.17 -17.48
C MET A 79 2.78 -9.36 -16.82
N ALA A 80 3.44 -10.50 -17.03
CA ALA A 80 4.79 -10.76 -16.53
C ALA A 80 5.80 -9.70 -17.03
N ARG A 81 5.70 -9.30 -18.31
CA ARG A 81 6.52 -8.24 -18.90
C ARG A 81 6.30 -6.88 -18.24
N GLU A 82 5.04 -6.48 -18.03
CA GLU A 82 4.72 -5.20 -17.37
C GLU A 82 5.23 -5.17 -15.93
N LEU A 83 5.12 -6.29 -15.23
CA LEU A 83 5.58 -6.46 -13.86
C LEU A 83 7.12 -6.40 -13.75
N PHE A 84 7.79 -7.11 -14.64
CA PHE A 84 9.24 -7.09 -14.75
C PHE A 84 9.78 -5.69 -15.08
N ALA A 85 9.17 -5.01 -16.06
CA ALA A 85 9.54 -3.64 -16.43
C ALA A 85 9.39 -2.68 -15.25
N ARG A 86 8.32 -2.80 -14.46
CA ARG A 86 8.14 -1.98 -13.25
C ARG A 86 9.17 -2.25 -12.16
N GLU A 87 9.66 -3.48 -12.01
CA GLU A 87 10.75 -3.76 -11.07
C GLU A 87 12.01 -3.01 -11.48
N ALA A 88 12.38 -3.12 -12.77
CA ALA A 88 13.53 -2.43 -13.33
C ALA A 88 13.39 -0.90 -13.22
N GLU A 89 12.21 -0.35 -13.53
CA GLU A 89 11.91 1.09 -13.37
C GLU A 89 12.00 1.53 -11.90
N THR A 90 11.51 0.71 -10.97
CA THR A 90 11.58 1.02 -9.53
C THR A 90 13.04 1.11 -9.07
N LEU A 91 13.87 0.14 -9.46
CA LEU A 91 15.30 0.16 -9.14
C LEU A 91 16.03 1.30 -9.84
N GLY A 92 15.67 1.61 -11.09
CA GLY A 92 16.19 2.75 -11.83
C GLY A 92 15.83 4.09 -11.16
N LYS A 93 14.62 4.22 -10.63
CA LYS A 93 14.14 5.40 -9.89
C LYS A 93 14.87 5.58 -8.56
N ILE A 94 15.08 4.49 -7.82
CA ILE A 94 15.86 4.50 -6.58
C ILE A 94 17.29 4.92 -6.88
N GLY A 95 17.87 4.47 -7.99
CA GLY A 95 19.20 4.87 -8.41
C GLY A 95 20.29 4.22 -7.57
N ASN A 96 21.36 4.97 -7.27
CA ASN A 96 22.54 4.43 -6.60
C ASN A 96 22.50 4.69 -5.09
N HIS A 97 22.34 3.63 -4.30
CA HIS A 97 22.37 3.69 -2.85
C HIS A 97 23.23 2.54 -2.29
N PRO A 98 24.17 2.77 -1.35
CA PRO A 98 25.14 1.75 -0.91
C PRO A 98 24.54 0.52 -0.21
N GLN A 99 23.27 0.61 0.20
CA GLN A 99 22.51 -0.46 0.86
C GLN A 99 21.42 -1.06 -0.05
N ILE A 100 21.43 -0.75 -1.35
CA ILE A 100 20.54 -1.34 -2.36
C ILE A 100 21.41 -1.78 -3.53
N PRO A 101 21.37 -3.05 -3.96
CA PRO A 101 22.14 -3.50 -5.12
C PRO A 101 21.76 -2.73 -6.37
N ARG A 102 22.75 -2.22 -7.09
CA ARG A 102 22.49 -1.51 -8.35
C ARG A 102 21.94 -2.46 -9.41
N LEU A 103 21.00 -1.97 -10.21
CA LEU A 103 20.56 -2.61 -11.44
C LEU A 103 21.67 -2.48 -12.49
N LEU A 104 22.20 -3.62 -12.96
CA LEU A 104 23.25 -3.68 -13.97
C LEU A 104 22.71 -3.86 -15.38
N ASP A 105 21.60 -4.57 -15.51
CA ASP A 105 20.90 -4.83 -16.77
C ASP A 105 19.50 -5.40 -16.52
N TYR A 106 18.62 -5.32 -17.51
CA TYR A 106 17.36 -6.05 -17.52
C TYR A 106 16.99 -6.36 -18.97
N PHE A 107 16.63 -7.62 -19.24
CA PHE A 107 16.33 -8.05 -20.61
C PHE A 107 15.33 -9.20 -20.65
N GLU A 108 14.76 -9.39 -21.84
CA GLU A 108 13.90 -10.52 -22.17
C GLU A 108 14.61 -11.38 -23.21
N ASP A 109 14.64 -12.70 -22.99
CA ASP A 109 15.15 -13.67 -23.96
C ASP A 109 14.25 -14.91 -23.96
N ASN A 110 13.76 -15.31 -25.14
CA ASN A 110 12.86 -16.45 -25.33
C ASN A 110 11.63 -16.46 -24.38
N ASN A 111 10.95 -15.32 -24.22
CA ASN A 111 9.83 -15.10 -23.28
C ASN A 111 10.20 -15.37 -21.80
N GLN A 112 11.48 -15.34 -21.45
CA GLN A 112 11.98 -15.36 -20.08
C GLN A 112 12.54 -13.97 -19.75
N PHE A 113 12.35 -13.53 -18.51
CA PHE A 113 12.71 -12.17 -18.09
C PHE A 113 13.82 -12.23 -17.05
N TYR A 114 14.87 -11.42 -17.24
CA TYR A 114 16.10 -11.49 -16.47
C TYR A 114 16.51 -10.13 -15.90
N LEU A 115 16.45 -9.99 -14.58
CA LEU A 115 16.92 -8.81 -13.86
C LEU A 115 18.34 -9.06 -13.36
N VAL A 116 19.30 -8.22 -13.74
CA VAL A 116 20.69 -8.37 -13.35
C VAL A 116 21.07 -7.28 -12.34
N GLN A 117 21.54 -7.70 -11.17
CA GLN A 117 21.90 -6.83 -10.06
C GLN A 117 23.31 -7.09 -9.58
N GLU A 118 23.89 -6.14 -8.85
CA GLU A 118 25.15 -6.35 -8.14
C GLU A 118 25.06 -7.52 -7.15
N TYR A 119 26.11 -8.33 -7.09
CA TYR A 119 26.20 -9.39 -6.09
C TYR A 119 26.61 -8.83 -4.73
N VAL A 120 25.82 -9.15 -3.71
CA VAL A 120 26.12 -8.84 -2.32
C VAL A 120 26.62 -10.10 -1.63
N SER A 121 27.91 -10.10 -1.25
CA SER A 121 28.48 -11.16 -0.43
C SER A 121 28.11 -10.95 1.04
N GLY A 122 27.50 -11.94 1.66
CA GLY A 122 27.03 -11.86 3.04
C GLY A 122 26.04 -12.96 3.42
N PHE A 123 25.56 -12.90 4.66
CA PHE A 123 24.46 -13.74 5.14
C PHE A 123 23.17 -12.94 5.20
N THR A 124 22.05 -13.55 4.87
CA THR A 124 20.75 -12.96 5.19
C THR A 124 20.54 -12.95 6.70
N LEU A 125 19.75 -12.02 7.24
CA LEU A 125 19.45 -12.01 8.67
C LEU A 125 18.79 -13.31 9.13
N GLN A 126 18.01 -13.96 8.26
CA GLN A 126 17.47 -15.30 8.52
C GLN A 126 18.58 -16.35 8.74
N GLN A 127 19.63 -16.31 7.91
CA GLN A 127 20.78 -17.21 8.04
C GLN A 127 21.61 -16.87 9.28
N GLU A 128 21.75 -15.59 9.62
CA GLU A 128 22.44 -15.18 10.84
C GLU A 128 21.73 -15.68 12.09
N VAL A 129 20.41 -15.52 12.20
CA VAL A 129 19.64 -16.04 13.34
C VAL A 129 19.76 -17.56 13.45
N LYS A 130 19.70 -18.27 12.32
CA LYS A 130 19.89 -19.73 12.31
C LYS A 130 21.27 -20.17 12.78
N LYS A 131 22.30 -19.36 12.52
CA LYS A 131 23.71 -19.69 12.84
C LYS A 131 24.12 -19.25 14.23
N ASN A 132 23.72 -18.05 14.63
CA ASN A 132 24.22 -17.35 15.80
C ASN A 132 23.19 -17.25 16.93
N GLY A 133 21.93 -17.64 16.67
CA GLY A 133 20.82 -17.47 17.61
C GLY A 133 20.13 -16.12 17.47
N VAL A 134 19.23 -15.85 18.41
CA VAL A 134 18.43 -14.62 18.46
C VAL A 134 19.29 -13.40 18.79
N TYR A 135 18.77 -12.23 18.44
CA TYR A 135 19.40 -10.95 18.73
C TYR A 135 19.06 -10.49 20.15
N SER A 136 19.99 -9.76 20.77
CA SER A 136 19.70 -9.00 21.98
C SER A 136 18.91 -7.72 21.67
N GLU A 137 18.36 -7.09 22.71
CA GLU A 137 17.76 -5.75 22.61
C GLU A 137 18.71 -4.75 21.91
N THR A 138 19.97 -4.70 22.31
CA THR A 138 20.98 -3.84 21.66
C THR A 138 21.14 -4.16 20.17
N GLY A 139 21.14 -5.45 19.82
CA GLY A 139 21.20 -5.89 18.43
C GLY A 139 19.99 -5.43 17.61
N VAL A 140 18.78 -5.49 18.17
CA VAL A 140 17.56 -5.02 17.50
C VAL A 140 17.53 -3.50 17.37
N ARG A 141 17.98 -2.77 18.39
CA ARG A 141 18.14 -1.30 18.31
C ARG A 141 19.11 -0.92 17.20
N GLN A 142 20.27 -1.58 17.14
CA GLN A 142 21.23 -1.36 16.06
C GLN A 142 20.63 -1.67 14.68
N PHE A 143 19.87 -2.76 14.56
CA PHE A 143 19.15 -3.10 13.33
C PHE A 143 18.16 -1.99 12.93
N LEU A 144 17.34 -1.50 13.87
CA LEU A 144 16.39 -0.41 13.63
C LEU A 144 17.08 0.89 13.21
N SER A 145 18.16 1.28 13.90
CA SER A 145 18.96 2.47 13.57
C SER A 145 19.57 2.40 12.16
N GLU A 146 19.84 1.19 11.66
CA GLU A 146 20.41 0.99 10.32
C GLU A 146 19.35 0.90 9.21
N ILE A 147 18.22 0.23 9.46
CA ILE A 147 17.18 0.00 8.45
C ILE A 147 16.24 1.21 8.28
N MET A 148 15.98 1.99 9.33
CA MET A 148 15.04 3.12 9.26
C MET A 148 15.51 4.23 8.29
N PRO A 149 16.79 4.65 8.27
CA PRO A 149 17.27 5.62 7.28
C PRO A 149 17.15 5.10 5.83
N LEU A 150 17.46 3.82 5.61
CA LEU A 150 17.27 3.18 4.31
C LEU A 150 15.80 3.19 3.89
N LEU A 151 14.90 2.88 4.81
CA LEU A 151 13.46 2.87 4.54
C LEU A 151 12.93 4.27 4.23
N GLN A 152 13.38 5.28 4.98
CA GLN A 152 13.06 6.68 4.70
C GLN A 152 13.46 7.08 3.28
N TYR A 153 14.70 6.76 2.88
CA TYR A 153 15.19 7.06 1.54
C TYR A 153 14.32 6.42 0.45
N ILE A 154 13.93 5.15 0.61
CA ILE A 154 13.03 4.46 -0.32
C ILE A 154 11.67 5.17 -0.41
N HIS A 155 11.10 5.58 0.74
CA HIS A 155 9.80 6.25 0.82
C HIS A 155 9.84 7.66 0.22
N GLU A 156 10.95 8.40 0.35
CA GLU A 156 11.16 9.70 -0.28
C GLU A 156 11.13 9.61 -1.81
N GLN A 157 11.62 8.49 -2.37
CA GLN A 157 11.49 8.16 -3.79
C GLN A 157 10.07 7.72 -4.20
N GLN A 158 9.07 7.84 -3.31
CA GLN A 158 7.69 7.41 -3.51
C GLN A 158 7.56 5.91 -3.85
N VAL A 159 8.41 5.08 -3.24
CA VAL A 159 8.40 3.62 -3.40
C VAL A 159 7.96 2.99 -2.07
N ILE A 160 7.12 1.96 -2.15
CA ILE A 160 6.80 1.09 -1.01
C ILE A 160 7.42 -0.27 -1.31
N HIS A 161 8.20 -0.82 -0.39
CA HIS A 161 8.98 -2.03 -0.61
C HIS A 161 8.12 -3.30 -0.68
N ARG A 162 7.18 -3.45 0.25
CA ARG A 162 6.16 -4.52 0.32
C ARG A 162 6.63 -5.94 0.62
N ASP A 163 7.93 -6.23 0.64
CA ASP A 163 8.45 -7.55 1.01
C ASP A 163 9.64 -7.45 1.97
N LEU A 164 9.56 -6.59 2.98
CA LEU A 164 10.58 -6.52 4.04
C LEU A 164 10.48 -7.73 4.96
N LYS A 165 11.56 -8.50 5.06
CA LYS A 165 11.68 -9.69 5.91
C LYS A 165 13.14 -10.09 6.07
N PRO A 166 13.50 -10.91 7.08
CA PRO A 166 14.88 -11.35 7.33
C PRO A 166 15.60 -11.98 6.13
N ALA A 167 14.86 -12.65 5.22
CA ALA A 167 15.41 -13.29 4.04
C ALA A 167 15.85 -12.31 2.94
N ASN A 168 15.32 -11.09 2.93
CA ASN A 168 15.59 -10.08 1.89
C ASN A 168 16.65 -9.05 2.33
N LEU A 169 17.33 -9.32 3.43
CA LEU A 169 18.12 -8.36 4.18
C LEU A 169 19.47 -9.03 4.46
N ILE A 170 20.53 -8.61 3.77
CA ILE A 170 21.87 -9.20 3.86
C ILE A 170 22.77 -8.32 4.71
N ARG A 171 23.51 -8.92 5.63
CA ARG A 171 24.69 -8.28 6.21
C ARG A 171 25.89 -8.52 5.32
N ARG A 172 26.39 -7.45 4.70
CA ARG A 172 27.51 -7.52 3.76
C ARG A 172 28.81 -7.85 4.48
N SER A 173 29.56 -8.83 4.00
CA SER A 173 30.79 -9.30 4.64
C SER A 173 31.92 -8.27 4.65
N GLN A 174 31.91 -7.31 3.71
CA GLN A 174 32.99 -6.35 3.51
C GLN A 174 33.05 -5.29 4.61
N ASP A 175 31.89 -4.83 5.09
CA ASP A 175 31.75 -3.69 6.00
C ASP A 175 30.67 -3.88 7.06
N ALA A 176 30.12 -5.09 7.17
CA ALA A 176 29.03 -5.45 8.08
C ALA A 176 27.76 -4.59 7.95
N ARG A 177 27.52 -3.91 6.81
CA ARG A 177 26.31 -3.10 6.60
C ARG A 177 25.14 -3.89 6.02
N LEU A 178 23.92 -3.48 6.34
CA LEU A 178 22.68 -4.01 5.76
C LEU A 178 22.55 -3.61 4.31
N VAL A 179 22.17 -4.59 3.51
CA VAL A 179 21.81 -4.40 2.11
C VAL A 179 20.46 -5.08 1.87
N LEU A 180 19.53 -4.34 1.26
CA LEU A 180 18.18 -4.80 0.92
C LEU A 180 18.17 -5.33 -0.52
N ILE A 181 17.92 -6.64 -0.69
CA ILE A 181 18.23 -7.35 -1.94
C ILE A 181 17.01 -7.75 -2.80
N ASP A 182 15.78 -7.34 -2.46
CA ASP A 182 14.61 -7.75 -3.25
C ASP A 182 13.39 -6.83 -3.08
N PHE A 183 13.00 -6.09 -4.13
CA PHE A 183 11.85 -5.19 -4.09
C PHE A 183 10.55 -5.93 -4.42
N GLY A 184 9.69 -6.08 -3.41
CA GLY A 184 8.39 -6.77 -3.51
C GLY A 184 7.29 -5.99 -4.25
N ALA A 185 7.58 -4.83 -4.84
CA ALA A 185 6.60 -3.94 -5.47
C ALA A 185 5.67 -4.64 -6.49
N VAL A 186 6.18 -5.73 -7.09
CA VAL A 186 5.63 -6.44 -8.23
C VAL A 186 4.76 -7.66 -7.84
N LYS A 187 4.86 -8.16 -6.61
CA LYS A 187 4.28 -9.47 -6.22
C LYS A 187 2.74 -9.49 -6.11
N ASN A 188 2.12 -8.33 -5.94
CA ASN A 188 0.73 -8.26 -5.46
C ASN A 188 -0.35 -8.13 -6.58
N GLN A 189 -0.03 -7.67 -7.78
CA GLN A 189 -1.08 -7.45 -8.82
C GLN A 189 -1.63 -8.73 -9.47
N PHE A 190 -1.09 -9.90 -9.11
CA PHE A 190 -1.35 -11.18 -9.76
C PHE A 190 -2.75 -11.79 -9.46
N SER A 191 -3.48 -11.35 -8.43
CA SER A 191 -4.73 -12.02 -8.03
C SER A 191 -6.03 -11.43 -8.61
N GLN A 192 -5.97 -10.34 -9.39
CA GLN A 192 -7.20 -9.71 -9.92
C GLN A 192 -7.75 -10.31 -11.21
N VAL A 193 -7.07 -11.28 -11.84
CA VAL A 193 -7.44 -11.71 -13.20
C VAL A 193 -7.99 -13.13 -13.30
N THR A 194 -8.02 -13.90 -12.22
CA THR A 194 -8.44 -15.31 -12.29
C THR A 194 -9.49 -15.64 -11.24
N THR A 195 -10.74 -15.24 -11.53
CA THR A 195 -11.93 -15.93 -11.00
C THR A 195 -12.86 -16.36 -12.13
N SER A 196 -12.28 -16.90 -13.20
CA SER A 196 -13.03 -17.66 -14.20
C SER A 196 -12.23 -18.89 -14.60
N GLN A 197 -12.79 -20.04 -14.22
CA GLN A 197 -12.51 -21.41 -14.68
C GLN A 197 -11.28 -22.10 -14.07
N SER A 198 -11.60 -23.06 -13.19
CA SER A 198 -10.91 -24.33 -12.94
C SER A 198 -9.42 -24.42 -13.25
N GLU A 199 -8.57 -24.12 -12.26
CA GLU A 199 -7.29 -24.80 -11.99
C GLU A 199 -6.72 -24.24 -10.67
N GLN A 200 -7.16 -24.84 -9.57
CA GLN A 200 -7.00 -24.35 -8.19
C GLN A 200 -5.62 -24.64 -7.57
N SER A 201 -4.54 -24.74 -8.33
CA SER A 201 -3.23 -25.06 -7.75
C SER A 201 -2.01 -24.34 -8.33
N ALA A 202 -2.16 -23.55 -9.40
CA ALA A 202 -1.02 -22.82 -9.99
C ALA A 202 -0.87 -21.38 -9.47
N LEU A 203 -1.94 -20.76 -8.97
CA LEU A 203 -1.98 -19.33 -8.56
C LEU A 203 -1.74 -19.09 -7.07
N THR A 204 -1.79 -20.14 -6.24
CA THR A 204 -1.54 -20.07 -4.79
C THR A 204 -0.06 -19.94 -4.43
N ALA A 205 0.86 -20.16 -5.38
CA ALA A 205 2.29 -20.04 -5.14
C ALA A 205 2.86 -18.63 -5.40
N TYR A 206 2.05 -17.67 -5.91
CA TYR A 206 2.47 -16.26 -6.08
C TYR A 206 1.90 -15.30 -5.03
N ALA A 207 1.13 -15.80 -4.08
CA ALA A 207 0.63 -14.99 -2.98
C ALA A 207 1.46 -15.30 -1.74
N ILE A 208 2.08 -14.26 -1.18
CA ILE A 208 2.68 -14.23 0.15
C ILE A 208 4.13 -14.73 0.17
N GLY A 209 5.08 -13.80 -0.01
CA GLY A 209 6.41 -13.98 0.55
C GLY A 209 6.29 -14.41 2.01
N THR A 210 7.07 -15.40 2.46
CA THR A 210 7.05 -16.04 3.79
C THR A 210 5.83 -15.65 4.66
N PRO A 211 4.78 -16.51 4.78
CA PRO A 211 3.52 -16.17 5.43
C PRO A 211 3.67 -15.39 6.75
N GLY A 212 3.05 -14.20 6.79
CA GLY A 212 2.76 -13.44 8.01
C GLY A 212 3.61 -12.20 8.31
N PHE A 213 4.53 -11.77 7.42
CA PHE A 213 5.24 -10.48 7.57
C PHE A 213 4.43 -9.27 7.06
N ALA A 214 3.49 -9.51 6.15
CA ALA A 214 2.69 -8.46 5.52
C ALA A 214 1.51 -8.05 6.43
N PRO A 215 1.24 -6.74 6.61
CA PRO A 215 0.08 -6.28 7.37
C PRO A 215 -1.24 -6.42 6.58
N PRO A 216 -2.41 -6.37 7.25
CA PRO A 216 -3.70 -6.60 6.62
C PRO A 216 -4.02 -5.66 5.45
N GLU A 217 -3.63 -4.38 5.51
CA GLU A 217 -3.86 -3.45 4.40
C GLU A 217 -3.04 -3.81 3.15
N GLN A 218 -1.85 -4.37 3.34
CA GLN A 218 -1.04 -4.88 2.24
C GLN A 218 -1.64 -6.16 1.65
N MET A 219 -2.14 -7.07 2.49
CA MET A 219 -2.89 -8.26 2.05
C MET A 219 -4.17 -7.86 1.31
N ALA A 220 -4.81 -6.76 1.73
CA ALA A 220 -5.94 -6.14 1.07
C ALA A 220 -5.54 -5.28 -0.15
N MET A 221 -4.32 -5.43 -0.67
CA MET A 221 -3.84 -4.80 -1.90
C MET A 221 -3.75 -3.27 -1.86
N ARG A 222 -3.67 -2.68 -0.66
CA ARG A 222 -3.58 -1.24 -0.42
C ARG A 222 -2.41 -0.93 0.51
N PRO A 223 -1.16 -1.27 0.11
CA PRO A 223 0.00 -0.97 0.92
C PRO A 223 0.19 0.55 1.02
N VAL A 224 0.64 1.00 2.18
CA VAL A 224 1.06 2.37 2.47
C VAL A 224 2.50 2.34 2.99
N TYR A 225 3.16 3.49 3.14
CA TYR A 225 4.51 3.55 3.73
C TYR A 225 4.58 2.89 5.11
N ALA A 226 3.55 3.08 5.93
CA ALA A 226 3.41 2.43 7.24
C ALA A 226 3.29 0.89 7.16
N SER A 227 3.00 0.31 5.99
CA SER A 227 2.99 -1.14 5.81
C SER A 227 4.40 -1.73 5.88
N ASP A 228 5.40 -1.02 5.34
CA ASP A 228 6.80 -1.44 5.45
C ASP A 228 7.29 -1.34 6.91
N ILE A 229 6.85 -0.32 7.65
CA ILE A 229 7.19 -0.16 9.08
C ILE A 229 6.67 -1.35 9.89
N TYR A 230 5.44 -1.80 9.63
CA TYR A 230 4.91 -3.02 10.25
C TYR A 230 5.79 -4.23 9.94
N ALA A 231 6.18 -4.43 8.68
CA ALA A 231 7.02 -5.54 8.26
C ALA A 231 8.41 -5.51 8.93
N VAL A 232 8.97 -4.31 9.16
CA VAL A 232 10.19 -4.16 9.98
C VAL A 232 9.91 -4.52 11.45
N GLY A 233 8.76 -4.13 12.00
CA GLY A 233 8.35 -4.54 13.35
C GLY A 233 8.29 -6.06 13.50
N VAL A 234 7.65 -6.76 12.55
CA VAL A 234 7.59 -8.22 12.54
C VAL A 234 8.98 -8.83 12.37
N THR A 235 9.85 -8.20 11.57
CA THR A 235 11.26 -8.59 11.45
C THR A 235 11.99 -8.49 12.80
N CYS A 236 11.74 -7.44 13.59
CA CYS A 236 12.32 -7.33 14.94
C CYS A 236 11.86 -8.47 15.85
N ILE A 237 10.57 -8.84 15.82
CA ILE A 237 10.07 -9.99 16.60
C ILE A 237 10.74 -11.28 16.18
N TYR A 238 10.93 -11.50 14.88
CA TYR A 238 11.70 -12.65 14.39
C TYR A 238 13.15 -12.64 14.90
N LEU A 239 13.82 -11.48 14.88
CA LEU A 239 15.20 -11.37 15.36
C LEU A 239 15.30 -11.69 16.86
N LEU A 240 14.31 -11.28 17.68
CA LEU A 240 14.28 -11.55 19.12
C LEU A 240 13.90 -12.99 19.49
N THR A 241 13.10 -13.66 18.66
CA THR A 241 12.45 -14.93 19.05
C THR A 241 12.84 -16.12 18.18
N ALA A 242 13.43 -15.88 17.00
CA ALA A 242 13.59 -16.83 15.90
C ALA A 242 12.28 -17.50 15.42
N LYS A 243 11.11 -17.03 15.87
CA LYS A 243 9.80 -17.54 15.46
C LYS A 243 9.30 -16.79 14.24
N ILE A 244 8.84 -17.53 13.25
CA ILE A 244 8.13 -16.95 12.10
C ILE A 244 6.70 -16.59 12.50
N PRO A 245 6.06 -15.60 11.85
CA PRO A 245 4.80 -15.03 12.36
C PRO A 245 3.67 -16.04 12.50
N LYS A 246 3.62 -17.05 11.63
CA LYS A 246 2.65 -18.16 11.71
C LYS A 246 2.77 -19.03 12.99
N ASP A 247 3.93 -19.00 13.66
CA ASP A 247 4.21 -19.75 14.89
C ASP A 247 4.02 -18.87 16.14
N LEU A 248 3.50 -17.65 15.98
CA LEU A 248 3.13 -16.74 17.05
C LEU A 248 1.63 -16.79 17.32
N GLU A 249 1.26 -16.54 18.57
CA GLU A 249 -0.13 -16.43 18.97
C GLU A 249 -0.69 -15.04 18.63
N TYR A 250 -1.99 -14.97 18.37
CA TYR A 250 -2.69 -13.74 18.05
C TYR A 250 -3.95 -13.61 18.90
N ASN A 251 -4.23 -12.40 19.37
CA ASN A 251 -5.46 -12.11 20.07
C ASN A 251 -6.66 -12.28 19.12
N PRO A 252 -7.64 -13.16 19.41
CA PRO A 252 -8.73 -13.45 18.48
C PRO A 252 -9.72 -12.29 18.31
N THR A 253 -9.74 -11.33 19.25
CA THR A 253 -10.63 -10.17 19.22
C THR A 253 -9.98 -8.96 18.56
N THR A 254 -8.72 -8.65 18.91
CA THR A 254 -8.03 -7.45 18.40
C THR A 254 -7.18 -7.72 17.18
N GLY A 255 -6.74 -8.97 16.98
CA GLY A 255 -5.78 -9.36 15.95
C GLY A 255 -4.32 -9.04 16.29
N ASP A 256 -4.04 -8.59 17.52
CA ASP A 256 -2.69 -8.23 17.95
C ASP A 256 -1.80 -9.46 18.11
N MET A 257 -0.55 -9.34 17.66
CA MET A 257 0.47 -10.37 17.82
C MET A 257 0.91 -10.46 19.28
N MET A 258 0.82 -11.64 19.87
CA MET A 258 1.17 -11.90 21.27
C MET A 258 2.61 -12.42 21.37
N TRP A 259 3.57 -11.51 21.46
CA TRP A 259 5.01 -11.83 21.48
C TRP A 259 5.73 -11.41 22.76
N GLU A 260 5.13 -10.51 23.56
CA GLU A 260 5.78 -9.89 24.74
C GLU A 260 6.27 -10.95 25.74
N HIS A 261 5.51 -12.04 25.94
CA HIS A 261 5.88 -13.12 26.86
C HIS A 261 7.04 -14.01 26.40
N LEU A 262 7.52 -13.83 25.15
CA LEU A 262 8.59 -14.64 24.56
C LEU A 262 9.96 -13.97 24.66
N VAL A 263 10.04 -12.73 25.15
CA VAL A 263 11.24 -11.90 25.13
C VAL A 263 11.45 -11.22 26.48
N ASP A 264 12.70 -10.90 26.77
CA ASP A 264 13.09 -10.09 27.94
C ASP A 264 13.80 -8.83 27.42
N ILE A 265 13.04 -7.75 27.28
CA ILE A 265 13.49 -6.46 26.76
C ILE A 265 12.86 -5.32 27.56
N SER A 266 13.43 -4.12 27.47
CA SER A 266 12.90 -2.94 28.16
C SER A 266 11.46 -2.60 27.78
N ASP A 267 10.72 -2.00 28.72
CA ASP A 267 9.38 -1.43 28.47
C ASP A 267 9.42 -0.40 27.34
N HIS A 268 10.52 0.34 27.23
CA HIS A 268 10.71 1.35 26.19
C HIS A 268 10.70 0.71 24.80
N LEU A 269 11.59 -0.25 24.53
CA LEU A 269 11.62 -0.94 23.24
C LEU A 269 10.31 -1.71 22.99
N THR A 270 9.71 -2.29 24.04
CA THR A 270 8.41 -2.95 23.94
C THR A 270 7.35 -2.02 23.37
N ASN A 271 7.23 -0.80 23.91
CA ASN A 271 6.26 0.18 23.45
C ASN A 271 6.52 0.65 22.01
N VAL A 272 7.79 0.80 21.61
CA VAL A 272 8.15 1.13 20.22
C VAL A 272 7.70 0.01 19.28
N LEU A 273 8.02 -1.25 19.58
CA LEU A 273 7.66 -2.39 18.75
C LEU A 273 6.15 -2.59 18.68
N LYS A 274 5.41 -2.43 19.79
CA LYS A 274 3.93 -2.47 19.80
C LYS A 274 3.34 -1.46 18.84
N LYS A 275 3.84 -0.21 18.87
CA LYS A 275 3.36 0.84 17.96
C LYS A 275 3.77 0.61 16.51
N MET A 276 4.89 -0.05 16.22
CA MET A 276 5.22 -0.52 14.86
C MET A 276 4.25 -1.60 14.37
N LEU A 277 3.77 -2.46 15.28
CA LEU A 277 2.92 -3.61 15.01
C LEU A 277 1.41 -3.33 15.10
N GLU A 278 1.00 -2.07 15.34
CA GLU A 278 -0.40 -1.67 15.36
C GLU A 278 -1.14 -2.11 14.08
N VAL A 279 -2.20 -2.90 14.24
CA VAL A 279 -3.01 -3.38 13.11
C VAL A 279 -3.70 -2.21 12.42
N THR A 280 -4.17 -1.23 13.19
CA THR A 280 -4.78 -0.02 12.66
C THR A 280 -3.70 0.93 12.15
N VAL A 281 -3.63 1.10 10.83
CA VAL A 281 -2.64 1.97 10.16
C VAL A 281 -2.52 3.34 10.81
N ARG A 282 -3.62 3.98 11.22
CA ARG A 282 -3.63 5.32 11.84
C ARG A 282 -2.87 5.39 13.17
N ASN A 283 -2.85 4.30 13.93
CA ASN A 283 -2.19 4.25 15.24
C ASN A 283 -0.69 3.88 15.11
N ARG A 284 -0.32 3.29 13.98
CA ARG A 284 1.05 2.93 13.65
C ARG A 284 1.91 4.19 13.41
N TYR A 285 3.23 4.05 13.52
CA TYR A 285 4.13 5.08 12.97
C TYR A 285 3.86 5.28 11.47
N GLN A 286 3.75 6.54 11.04
CA GLN A 286 3.45 6.89 9.65
C GLN A 286 4.70 7.00 8.78
N VAL A 287 5.83 7.38 9.38
CA VAL A 287 7.11 7.59 8.71
C VAL A 287 8.26 6.98 9.53
N ALA A 288 9.30 6.50 8.85
CA ALA A 288 10.44 5.81 9.49
C ALA A 288 11.17 6.71 10.51
N GLN A 289 11.23 8.02 10.24
CA GLN A 289 11.86 8.99 11.15
C GLN A 289 11.21 9.04 12.54
N ASP A 290 9.91 8.78 12.65
CA ASP A 290 9.22 8.80 13.94
C ASP A 290 9.54 7.57 14.79
N VAL A 291 9.98 6.46 14.16
CA VAL A 291 10.51 5.29 14.87
C VAL A 291 11.88 5.62 15.46
N LEU A 292 12.78 6.24 14.67
CA LEU A 292 14.10 6.69 15.15
C LEU A 292 13.97 7.65 16.34
N LYS A 293 13.12 8.67 16.21
CA LYS A 293 12.84 9.61 17.32
C LYS A 293 12.33 8.91 18.57
N ALA A 294 11.50 7.87 18.40
CA ALA A 294 10.97 7.14 19.53
C ALA A 294 12.05 6.35 20.27
N LEU A 295 12.99 5.72 19.53
CA LEU A 295 14.14 5.00 20.11
C LEU A 295 15.09 5.93 20.88
N ASP A 296 15.26 7.18 20.42
CA ASP A 296 16.16 8.15 21.05
C ASP A 296 15.56 8.83 22.31
N MET A 297 14.27 8.62 22.61
CA MET A 297 13.58 9.26 23.74
C MET A 297 13.82 8.56 25.09
N GLU A 298 14.46 7.39 25.10
CA GLU A 298 14.73 6.61 26.31
C GLU A 298 15.45 7.39 27.43
N PRO A 299 16.55 8.14 27.18
CA PRO A 299 17.25 8.88 28.23
C PRO A 299 16.39 9.97 28.88
N TYR A 300 15.43 10.53 28.14
CA TYR A 300 14.51 11.55 28.64
C TYR A 300 13.44 10.95 29.56
N LEU A 301 12.93 9.75 29.24
CA LEU A 301 11.95 9.06 30.06
C LEU A 301 12.56 8.58 31.38
N ASP A 302 13.80 8.10 31.36
CA ASP A 302 14.52 7.71 32.58
C ASP A 302 14.80 8.92 33.48
N SER A 303 15.21 10.04 32.89
CA SER A 303 15.40 11.30 33.63
C SER A 303 14.08 11.84 34.22
N LEU A 304 12.97 11.72 33.48
CA LEU A 304 11.64 12.09 33.97
C LEU A 304 11.16 11.17 35.10
N ALA A 305 11.35 9.86 34.97
CA ALA A 305 11.00 8.87 35.99
C ALA A 305 11.80 9.09 37.27
N GLN A 306 13.11 9.34 37.16
CA GLN A 306 13.98 9.68 38.31
C GLN A 306 13.58 11.01 38.96
N GLY A 307 13.19 12.01 38.16
CA GLY A 307 12.69 13.30 38.66
C GLY A 307 11.35 13.19 39.39
N LEU A 308 10.45 12.30 38.95
CA LEU A 308 9.14 12.06 39.57
C LEU A 308 9.22 11.20 40.84
N LEU A 309 10.24 10.35 40.98
CA LEU A 309 10.51 9.56 42.19
C LEU A 309 11.19 10.39 43.30
N SER A 310 11.78 11.53 42.95
CA SER A 310 12.39 12.46 43.90
C SER A 310 11.33 13.34 44.57
N LYS A 311 10.67 12.86 45.63
CA LYS A 311 9.82 13.71 46.48
C LYS A 311 10.67 14.82 47.13
N PRO A 312 10.18 16.07 47.23
CA PRO A 312 10.81 17.07 48.09
C PRO A 312 10.49 16.70 49.54
N SER A 313 11.48 16.16 50.25
CA SER A 313 11.46 16.07 51.70
C SER A 313 11.68 17.48 52.24
N GLY A 314 10.65 18.07 52.84
CA GLY A 314 10.73 19.35 53.50
C GLY A 314 11.40 19.24 54.88
N SER A 315 12.32 20.15 55.20
CA SER A 315 12.19 21.17 56.26
C SER A 315 13.55 21.65 56.82
N ALA A 316 13.73 22.97 56.73
CA ALA A 316 14.44 23.92 57.61
C ALA A 316 15.80 23.56 58.27
N SER A 317 16.82 24.38 58.00
CA SER A 317 17.29 25.40 58.97
C SER A 317 18.43 26.28 58.42
N THR A 318 18.38 27.54 58.82
CA THR A 318 19.32 28.66 58.69
C THR A 318 20.74 28.37 59.20
N GLN A 319 21.79 28.81 58.49
CA GLN A 319 22.68 29.93 58.89
C GLN A 319 23.85 30.14 57.90
N ASN A 320 24.21 31.42 57.76
CA ASN A 320 25.41 31.95 57.10
C ASN A 320 26.70 31.49 57.81
N ASN A 321 27.78 31.16 57.09
CA ASN A 321 28.84 32.10 56.67
C ASN A 321 30.20 31.39 56.41
N SER A 322 30.95 31.96 55.46
CA SER A 322 32.42 32.00 55.32
C SER A 322 33.26 30.73 55.01
N ASN A 323 33.67 30.67 53.73
CA ASN A 323 35.05 30.75 53.19
C ASN A 323 36.02 29.53 53.16
N SER A 324 36.75 29.48 52.02
CA SER A 324 37.87 28.60 51.61
C SER A 324 37.47 27.19 51.13
N GLY A 325 37.88 26.64 49.98
CA GLY A 325 38.74 27.05 48.87
C GLY A 325 39.12 25.77 48.07
N ILE A 326 39.11 25.86 46.72
CA ILE A 326 39.84 24.99 45.75
C ILE A 326 39.23 23.55 45.62
N ASP A 327 38.86 22.96 44.48
CA ASP A 327 39.21 23.12 43.07
C ASP A 327 38.14 22.50 42.12
N SER A 328 38.23 22.88 40.84
CA SER A 328 37.87 22.12 39.62
C SER A 328 36.47 22.22 38.95
N ILE A 329 36.49 22.92 37.80
CA ILE A 329 35.85 22.65 36.49
C ILE A 329 34.31 22.77 36.40
N ASN A 330 33.85 23.93 35.90
CA ASN A 330 32.48 24.16 35.44
C ASN A 330 32.35 23.98 33.91
N TYR A 331 31.77 22.86 33.48
CA TYR A 331 31.00 22.77 32.23
C TYR A 331 29.54 22.56 32.62
N THR A 332 28.69 23.59 32.51
CA THR A 332 27.21 23.51 32.33
C THR A 332 26.55 24.85 32.64
N ARG A 333 26.57 25.78 31.68
CA ARG A 333 25.66 26.94 31.71
C ARG A 333 25.27 27.40 30.31
N ALA A 334 24.78 26.48 29.49
CA ALA A 334 24.31 26.78 28.14
C ALA A 334 22.94 26.17 27.74
N ASN A 335 22.30 25.35 28.58
CA ASN A 335 21.08 24.62 28.18
C ASN A 335 19.76 25.07 28.81
N ASN A 336 19.74 26.07 29.69
CA ASN A 336 18.48 26.55 30.27
C ASN A 336 17.76 27.62 29.43
N ASP A 337 18.46 28.28 28.50
CA ASP A 337 17.87 29.34 27.66
C ASP A 337 17.05 28.80 26.48
N SER A 338 17.32 27.58 26.03
CA SER A 338 16.55 26.89 24.99
C SER A 338 15.20 26.39 25.53
N VAL A 339 15.17 25.95 26.79
CA VAL A 339 13.97 25.46 27.49
C VAL A 339 12.96 26.58 27.74
N ALA A 340 13.42 27.77 28.14
CA ALA A 340 12.56 28.94 28.35
C ALA A 340 11.92 29.44 27.04
N LYS A 341 12.66 29.43 25.93
CA LYS A 341 12.18 29.85 24.60
C LYS A 341 11.16 28.86 24.02
N LEU A 342 11.35 27.57 24.23
CA LEU A 342 10.40 26.55 23.77
C LEU A 342 9.09 26.60 24.58
N ALA A 343 9.17 26.76 25.91
CA ALA A 343 8.00 26.94 26.77
C ALA A 343 7.21 28.21 26.43
N ALA A 344 7.89 29.31 26.09
CA ALA A 344 7.27 30.54 25.60
C ALA A 344 6.57 30.34 24.23
N SER A 345 7.18 29.58 23.31
CA SER A 345 6.59 29.29 21.99
C SER A 345 5.35 28.38 22.06
N ILE A 346 5.26 27.51 23.08
CA ILE A 346 4.11 26.64 23.34
C ILE A 346 2.96 27.43 23.99
N ARG A 347 3.26 28.39 24.88
CA ARG A 347 2.25 29.31 25.45
C ARG A 347 1.69 30.26 24.39
N ALA A 348 2.53 30.80 23.51
CA ALA A 348 2.10 31.68 22.42
C ALA A 348 1.21 30.99 21.35
N ARG A 349 1.19 29.65 21.30
CA ARG A 349 0.30 28.87 20.41
C ARG A 349 -1.04 28.50 21.06
N LYS A 350 -1.19 28.61 22.38
CA LYS A 350 -2.45 28.38 23.09
C LYS A 350 -3.36 29.62 23.16
N ASP A 351 -2.83 30.81 22.90
CA ASP A 351 -3.59 32.08 22.89
C ASP A 351 -4.14 32.48 21.50
N LYS A 352 -4.13 31.56 20.52
CA LYS A 352 -4.76 31.77 19.20
C LYS A 352 -5.72 30.63 18.84
N THR A 353 -6.82 30.56 19.58
CA THR A 353 -8.09 29.97 19.11
C THR A 353 -9.15 31.07 19.13
N PRO A 354 -9.74 31.47 17.99
CA PRO A 354 -10.98 32.23 18.01
C PRO A 354 -12.12 31.26 18.32
N GLY A 355 -12.74 31.44 19.49
CA GLY A 355 -14.00 30.83 19.86
C GLY A 355 -15.18 31.40 19.04
N GLY A 356 -16.32 30.73 19.18
CA GLY A 356 -17.47 30.87 18.29
C GLY A 356 -18.18 32.22 18.32
N MET A 357 -19.01 32.43 17.30
CA MET A 357 -20.10 33.39 17.30
C MET A 357 -21.39 32.70 16.84
N GLU A 358 -22.31 32.57 17.80
CA GLU A 358 -23.75 32.43 17.56
C GLU A 358 -24.28 33.64 16.79
N TRP A 359 -25.18 33.42 15.84
CA TRP A 359 -26.10 34.45 15.38
C TRP A 359 -27.54 33.92 15.40
N LYS A 360 -28.37 34.69 16.10
CA LYS A 360 -29.77 34.46 16.45
C LYS A 360 -30.72 34.62 15.26
N HIS A 361 -31.89 33.99 15.42
CA HIS A 361 -33.13 34.21 14.67
C HIS A 361 -33.46 35.69 14.45
N GLY A 362 -33.86 36.02 13.21
CA GLY A 362 -34.63 37.21 12.87
C GLY A 362 -35.80 36.80 11.97
N GLN A 363 -37.02 37.11 12.43
CA GLN A 363 -38.28 36.97 11.70
C GLN A 363 -38.38 38.00 10.57
N THR A 364 -38.94 37.58 9.43
CA THR A 364 -39.76 38.45 8.57
C THR A 364 -40.85 37.61 7.89
N GLN A 365 -42.10 37.87 8.30
CA GLN A 365 -43.32 37.74 7.47
C GLN A 365 -43.31 38.90 6.44
N GLY A 366 -43.97 38.88 5.28
CA GLY A 366 -44.86 37.93 4.62
C GLY A 366 -45.23 38.45 3.21
N GLY A 367 -46.07 37.69 2.51
CA GLY A 367 -46.76 38.04 1.25
C GLY A 367 -46.02 37.60 -0.04
N GLU A 368 -46.63 37.02 -1.06
CA GLU A 368 -48.01 36.59 -1.31
C GLU A 368 -48.01 35.72 -2.59
N PHE A 369 -49.01 34.85 -2.73
CA PHE A 369 -49.25 33.98 -3.88
C PHE A 369 -49.54 34.77 -5.18
N ALA A 370 -49.01 34.31 -6.31
CA ALA A 370 -49.73 34.39 -7.59
C ALA A 370 -49.22 33.37 -8.62
N SER A 371 -50.13 32.49 -9.00
CA SER A 371 -50.14 31.66 -10.20
C SER A 371 -50.07 32.50 -11.48
N LYS A 372 -49.36 32.02 -12.51
CA LYS A 372 -49.73 32.29 -13.91
C LYS A 372 -49.16 31.24 -14.88
N SER A 373 -50.13 30.49 -15.40
CA SER A 373 -50.24 29.78 -16.67
C SER A 373 -49.23 30.10 -17.79
N ALA A 374 -48.76 29.01 -18.40
CA ALA A 374 -48.13 28.96 -19.71
C ALA A 374 -49.03 29.46 -20.86
N PRO A 375 -48.46 29.93 -21.97
CA PRO A 375 -49.15 29.93 -23.26
C PRO A 375 -48.76 28.69 -24.09
N LYS A 376 -49.78 27.94 -24.52
CA LYS A 376 -49.74 27.08 -25.72
C LYS A 376 -49.76 27.99 -26.95
N SER A 377 -48.86 27.88 -27.90
CA SER A 377 -48.98 27.09 -29.15
C SER A 377 -47.82 27.58 -30.04
N ALA A 378 -47.14 26.76 -30.84
CA ALA A 378 -47.69 26.08 -31.99
C ALA A 378 -46.89 24.79 -32.28
N ALA A 379 -47.62 23.70 -32.44
CA ALA A 379 -47.12 22.50 -33.09
C ALA A 379 -46.84 22.83 -34.56
N ARG A 380 -45.62 22.58 -34.99
CA ARG A 380 -45.33 22.24 -36.38
C ARG A 380 -44.94 20.78 -36.40
N ASP A 381 -45.85 19.98 -36.94
CA ASP A 381 -45.61 18.61 -37.35
C ASP A 381 -44.40 18.58 -38.29
N VAL A 382 -43.29 18.04 -37.81
CA VAL A 382 -42.26 17.49 -38.67
C VAL A 382 -42.32 15.99 -38.42
N ASN A 383 -43.00 15.31 -39.34
CA ASN A 383 -42.95 13.87 -39.47
C ASN A 383 -41.50 13.44 -39.67
N TYR A 384 -40.86 12.95 -38.61
CA TYR A 384 -39.61 12.20 -38.70
C TYR A 384 -39.96 10.73 -38.44
N HIS A 385 -40.22 10.00 -39.52
CA HIS A 385 -40.08 8.55 -39.52
C HIS A 385 -38.58 8.24 -39.37
N GLY A 386 -38.13 8.01 -38.15
CA GLY A 386 -36.76 7.66 -37.82
C GLY A 386 -36.69 6.88 -36.50
N ASP A 387 -36.37 5.60 -36.63
CA ASP A 387 -35.98 4.57 -35.64
C ASP A 387 -35.88 4.99 -34.14
N PRO A 388 -36.58 4.34 -33.18
CA PRO A 388 -36.58 4.72 -31.76
C PRO A 388 -35.25 4.55 -30.99
N PHE A 389 -34.15 4.19 -31.66
CA PHE A 389 -32.87 3.83 -31.05
C PHE A 389 -31.65 4.57 -31.62
N ALA A 390 -31.81 5.76 -32.18
CA ALA A 390 -30.65 6.64 -32.43
C ALA A 390 -30.10 7.18 -31.09
N ALA A 391 -29.34 6.35 -30.39
CA ALA A 391 -28.76 6.67 -29.10
C ALA A 391 -27.87 7.91 -29.21
N ARG A 392 -28.19 8.96 -28.44
CA ARG A 392 -27.34 10.15 -28.34
C ARG A 392 -26.05 9.72 -27.63
N THR A 393 -24.92 9.71 -28.35
CA THR A 393 -23.62 9.35 -27.80
C THR A 393 -22.83 10.60 -27.42
N LEU A 394 -22.04 10.51 -26.36
CA LEU A 394 -21.02 11.51 -26.05
C LEU A 394 -19.76 10.78 -25.58
N ASP A 395 -18.59 11.22 -26.04
CA ASP A 395 -17.32 10.72 -25.54
C ASP A 395 -16.92 11.37 -24.20
N SER A 396 -15.85 10.88 -23.58
CA SER A 396 -15.40 11.37 -22.27
C SER A 396 -15.02 12.84 -22.28
N ARG A 397 -14.33 13.31 -23.33
CA ARG A 397 -13.91 14.71 -23.43
C ARG A 397 -15.11 15.64 -23.59
N SER A 398 -16.06 15.27 -24.45
CA SER A 398 -17.26 16.06 -24.69
C SER A 398 -18.16 16.12 -23.46
N LEU A 399 -18.23 15.03 -22.69
CA LEU A 399 -19.03 14.98 -21.46
C LEU A 399 -18.46 15.95 -20.43
N ILE A 400 -17.15 15.88 -20.19
CA ILE A 400 -16.45 16.76 -19.26
C ILE A 400 -16.55 18.22 -19.72
N ALA A 401 -16.33 18.50 -21.00
CA ALA A 401 -16.44 19.85 -21.55
C ALA A 401 -17.87 20.42 -21.41
N ALA A 402 -18.89 19.62 -21.69
CA ALA A 402 -20.29 20.03 -21.51
C ALA A 402 -20.61 20.28 -20.04
N TYR A 403 -20.13 19.42 -19.14
CA TYR A 403 -20.30 19.58 -17.70
C TYR A 403 -19.62 20.85 -17.18
N GLN A 404 -18.39 21.14 -17.64
CA GLN A 404 -17.66 22.37 -17.33
C GLN A 404 -18.38 23.63 -17.83
N LYS A 405 -19.08 23.54 -18.97
CA LYS A 405 -19.95 24.60 -19.51
C LYS A 405 -21.30 24.75 -18.77
N GLY A 406 -21.50 24.01 -17.68
CA GLY A 406 -22.70 24.10 -16.84
C GLY A 406 -23.82 23.13 -17.21
N ARG A 407 -23.67 22.30 -18.26
CA ARG A 407 -24.66 21.27 -18.58
C ARG A 407 -24.69 20.23 -17.46
N ARG A 408 -25.88 19.87 -17.01
CA ARG A 408 -26.09 18.81 -16.00
C ARG A 408 -26.95 17.66 -16.52
N ASP A 409 -27.76 17.89 -17.55
CA ASP A 409 -28.67 16.87 -18.08
C ASP A 409 -28.04 16.08 -19.24
N PHE A 410 -27.87 14.79 -18.97
CA PHE A 410 -27.33 13.76 -19.85
C PHE A 410 -28.23 12.50 -19.83
N ALA A 411 -29.52 12.65 -19.50
CA ALA A 411 -30.45 11.55 -19.44
C ALA A 411 -30.59 10.84 -20.80
N GLY A 412 -30.64 9.49 -20.78
CA GLY A 412 -30.83 8.65 -21.96
C GLY A 412 -29.64 8.59 -22.93
N TYR A 413 -28.49 9.20 -22.60
CA TYR A 413 -27.30 9.12 -23.45
C TYR A 413 -26.63 7.75 -23.38
N ASN A 414 -25.95 7.38 -24.45
CA ASN A 414 -25.09 6.21 -24.52
C ASN A 414 -23.63 6.62 -24.27
N PHE A 415 -23.08 6.07 -23.20
CA PHE A 415 -21.75 6.27 -22.66
C PHE A 415 -21.05 4.93 -22.42
N ILE A 416 -21.30 3.91 -23.25
CA ILE A 416 -20.64 2.61 -23.14
C ILE A 416 -19.11 2.80 -23.20
N ARG A 417 -18.39 2.18 -22.25
CA ARG A 417 -16.92 2.27 -22.09
C ARG A 417 -16.39 3.70 -21.89
N LEU A 418 -17.22 4.61 -21.37
CA LEU A 418 -16.80 5.96 -20.98
C LEU A 418 -15.70 5.90 -19.91
N ILE A 419 -14.68 6.75 -19.99
CA ILE A 419 -13.59 6.83 -19.00
C ILE A 419 -13.55 8.25 -18.43
N VAL A 420 -13.97 8.42 -17.18
CA VAL A 420 -14.02 9.70 -16.45
C VAL A 420 -13.45 9.57 -15.03
N ALA A 421 -12.47 8.69 -14.86
CA ALA A 421 -11.83 8.44 -13.56
C ALA A 421 -11.22 9.72 -12.97
N ASN A 422 -11.37 9.89 -11.65
CA ASN A 422 -10.90 11.05 -10.87
C ASN A 422 -11.46 12.42 -11.32
N SER A 423 -12.57 12.46 -12.07
CA SER A 423 -13.23 13.71 -12.46
C SER A 423 -14.33 14.13 -11.48
N ASN A 424 -14.91 15.31 -11.67
CA ASN A 424 -16.10 15.76 -10.96
C ASN A 424 -17.31 15.78 -11.89
N LEU A 425 -18.34 15.03 -11.54
CA LEU A 425 -19.64 14.93 -12.21
C LEU A 425 -20.80 14.96 -11.19
N SER A 426 -20.59 15.61 -10.04
CA SER A 426 -21.58 15.75 -8.96
C SER A 426 -22.87 16.41 -9.46
N ALA A 427 -24.02 15.96 -8.97
CA ALA A 427 -25.34 16.51 -9.34
C ALA A 427 -25.66 16.47 -10.85
N ALA A 428 -24.96 15.64 -11.62
CA ALA A 428 -25.35 15.36 -13.00
C ALA A 428 -26.61 14.48 -13.02
N ASN A 429 -27.41 14.64 -14.07
CA ASN A 429 -28.54 13.76 -14.37
C ASN A 429 -28.13 12.80 -15.50
N PHE A 430 -27.98 11.53 -15.13
CA PHE A 430 -27.71 10.38 -16.02
C PHE A 430 -28.88 9.38 -16.01
N HIS A 431 -30.10 9.84 -15.73
CA HIS A 431 -31.28 8.99 -15.69
C HIS A 431 -31.45 8.21 -17.01
N ALA A 432 -31.68 6.91 -16.93
CA ALA A 432 -31.83 5.99 -18.06
C ALA A 432 -30.65 5.97 -19.07
N ALA A 433 -29.47 6.48 -18.70
CA ALA A 433 -28.28 6.44 -19.55
C ALA A 433 -27.61 5.05 -19.56
N GLN A 434 -26.79 4.77 -20.58
CA GLN A 434 -26.09 3.49 -20.75
C GLN A 434 -24.59 3.63 -20.49
N PHE A 435 -24.02 2.81 -19.61
CA PHE A 435 -22.62 2.87 -19.17
C PHE A 435 -21.97 1.49 -19.07
N TYR A 436 -22.34 0.55 -19.94
CA TYR A 436 -21.74 -0.77 -19.95
C TYR A 436 -20.20 -0.68 -20.00
N LYS A 437 -19.52 -1.27 -19.01
CA LYS A 437 -18.05 -1.25 -18.87
C LYS A 437 -17.40 0.15 -18.75
N SER A 438 -18.13 1.15 -18.27
CA SER A 438 -17.58 2.49 -18.07
C SER A 438 -16.77 2.61 -16.79
N ASN A 439 -15.80 3.51 -16.75
CA ASN A 439 -14.86 3.72 -15.64
C ASN A 439 -15.07 5.10 -14.98
N PHE A 440 -15.59 5.05 -13.76
CA PHE A 440 -15.84 6.14 -12.81
C PHE A 440 -14.94 6.04 -11.56
N GLN A 441 -13.79 5.35 -11.64
CA GLN A 441 -12.93 5.16 -10.48
C GLN A 441 -12.49 6.51 -9.88
N GLY A 442 -12.69 6.69 -8.57
CA GLY A 442 -12.33 7.92 -7.86
C GLY A 442 -13.11 9.18 -8.29
N THR A 443 -14.13 9.04 -9.14
CA THR A 443 -14.94 10.17 -9.61
C THR A 443 -15.82 10.70 -8.49
N ASN A 444 -15.95 12.03 -8.38
CA ASN A 444 -16.96 12.66 -7.54
C ASN A 444 -18.32 12.64 -8.28
N LEU A 445 -19.24 11.84 -7.75
CA LEU A 445 -20.60 11.63 -8.23
C LEU A 445 -21.62 11.90 -7.12
N HIS A 446 -21.25 12.80 -6.18
CA HIS A 446 -22.12 13.22 -5.10
C HIS A 446 -23.45 13.74 -5.65
N ASN A 447 -24.57 13.25 -5.11
CA ASN A 447 -25.92 13.69 -5.48
C ASN A 447 -26.27 13.52 -6.98
N THR A 448 -25.60 12.61 -7.69
CA THR A 448 -25.86 12.31 -9.11
C THR A 448 -27.05 11.37 -9.29
N ASP A 449 -27.86 11.57 -10.35
CA ASP A 449 -29.00 10.72 -10.70
C ASP A 449 -28.61 9.66 -11.74
N PHE A 450 -28.62 8.40 -11.34
CA PHE A 450 -28.44 7.20 -12.18
C PHE A 450 -29.72 6.33 -12.23
N GLY A 451 -30.88 6.87 -11.87
CA GLY A 451 -32.14 6.12 -11.89
C GLY A 451 -32.39 5.48 -13.25
N ARG A 452 -32.76 4.19 -13.26
CA ARG A 452 -32.95 3.38 -14.48
C ARG A 452 -31.73 3.28 -15.42
N ALA A 453 -30.55 3.75 -15.01
CA ALA A 453 -29.35 3.65 -15.85
C ALA A 453 -28.87 2.19 -15.95
N SER A 454 -28.27 1.84 -17.09
CA SER A 454 -27.54 0.57 -17.25
C SER A 454 -26.08 0.78 -16.90
N LEU A 455 -25.65 0.19 -15.79
CA LEU A 455 -24.31 0.33 -15.20
C LEU A 455 -23.60 -1.03 -15.10
N LYS A 456 -24.04 -2.00 -15.90
CA LYS A 456 -23.49 -3.35 -15.89
C LYS A 456 -21.98 -3.34 -16.15
N GLU A 457 -21.24 -4.03 -15.28
CA GLU A 457 -19.77 -4.08 -15.30
C GLU A 457 -19.07 -2.70 -15.22
N ALA A 458 -19.75 -1.64 -14.76
CA ALA A 458 -19.12 -0.34 -14.56
C ALA A 458 -18.18 -0.34 -13.34
N ASN A 459 -17.10 0.44 -13.40
CA ASN A 459 -16.13 0.60 -12.32
C ASN A 459 -16.37 1.90 -11.56
N PHE A 460 -16.89 1.80 -10.35
CA PHE A 460 -17.09 2.88 -9.36
C PHE A 460 -16.13 2.78 -8.16
N LYS A 461 -15.02 2.05 -8.29
CA LYS A 461 -14.07 1.86 -7.20
C LYS A 461 -13.59 3.22 -6.67
N ASP A 462 -13.56 3.38 -5.36
CA ASP A 462 -13.13 4.61 -4.67
C ASP A 462 -13.96 5.87 -5.04
N ALA A 463 -15.08 5.75 -5.75
CA ALA A 463 -15.91 6.89 -6.15
C ALA A 463 -16.71 7.47 -4.98
N ASP A 464 -16.95 8.78 -5.00
CA ASP A 464 -17.90 9.41 -4.08
C ASP A 464 -19.30 9.39 -4.69
N LEU A 465 -20.13 8.45 -4.22
CA LEU A 465 -21.52 8.25 -4.61
C LEU A 465 -22.49 8.68 -3.50
N SER A 466 -22.02 9.51 -2.56
CA SER A 466 -22.86 9.91 -1.44
C SER A 466 -24.09 10.68 -1.94
N LYS A 467 -25.27 10.31 -1.42
CA LYS A 467 -26.58 10.82 -1.85
C LYS A 467 -26.94 10.56 -3.33
N ALA A 468 -26.24 9.70 -4.05
CA ALA A 468 -26.58 9.36 -5.43
C ALA A 468 -27.91 8.58 -5.52
N TYR A 469 -28.61 8.70 -6.64
CA TYR A 469 -29.87 8.00 -6.92
C TYR A 469 -29.64 6.86 -7.90
N PHE A 470 -29.93 5.63 -7.49
CA PHE A 470 -29.78 4.40 -8.28
C PHE A 470 -31.11 3.63 -8.39
N ASN A 471 -32.26 4.28 -8.17
CA ASN A 471 -33.54 3.60 -8.15
C ASN A 471 -33.82 2.91 -9.50
N ASN A 472 -34.04 1.58 -9.46
CA ASN A 472 -34.22 0.73 -10.65
C ASN A 472 -33.01 0.71 -11.61
N ALA A 473 -31.81 1.09 -11.16
CA ALA A 473 -30.60 1.00 -11.98
C ALA A 473 -30.10 -0.45 -12.08
N ASP A 474 -29.44 -0.79 -13.18
CA ASP A 474 -28.81 -2.10 -13.37
C ASP A 474 -27.32 -2.03 -13.06
N LEU A 475 -26.92 -2.48 -11.86
CA LEU A 475 -25.55 -2.51 -11.36
C LEU A 475 -24.94 -3.93 -11.42
N GLU A 476 -25.48 -4.83 -12.25
CA GLU A 476 -24.99 -6.21 -12.36
C GLU A 476 -23.47 -6.23 -12.59
N ALA A 477 -22.75 -6.98 -11.75
CA ALA A 477 -21.29 -7.11 -11.80
C ALA A 477 -20.50 -5.79 -11.75
N ALA A 478 -21.10 -4.67 -11.33
CA ALA A 478 -20.39 -3.40 -11.17
C ALA A 478 -19.38 -3.48 -10.00
N ASP A 479 -18.25 -2.79 -10.13
CA ASP A 479 -17.23 -2.70 -9.09
C ASP A 479 -17.43 -1.43 -8.25
N LEU A 480 -17.94 -1.57 -7.04
CA LEU A 480 -18.20 -0.49 -6.08
C LEU A 480 -17.23 -0.56 -4.87
N ARG A 481 -16.09 -1.23 -5.01
CA ARG A 481 -15.14 -1.43 -3.91
C ARG A 481 -14.70 -0.09 -3.33
N SER A 482 -14.79 0.04 -2.01
CA SER A 482 -14.41 1.26 -1.27
C SER A 482 -15.15 2.54 -1.70
N ALA A 483 -16.22 2.44 -2.48
CA ALA A 483 -17.04 3.59 -2.86
C ALA A 483 -17.78 4.14 -1.63
N ASN A 484 -17.97 5.46 -1.58
CA ASN A 484 -18.78 6.11 -0.58
C ASN A 484 -20.24 6.17 -1.05
N LEU A 485 -21.11 5.30 -0.53
CA LEU A 485 -22.54 5.24 -0.85
C LEU A 485 -23.41 5.82 0.27
N ARG A 486 -22.85 6.66 1.14
CA ARG A 486 -23.57 7.22 2.29
C ARG A 486 -24.84 7.93 1.82
N SER A 487 -25.99 7.53 2.38
CA SER A 487 -27.30 8.09 2.04
C SER A 487 -27.72 7.95 0.56
N ALA A 488 -27.09 7.04 -0.20
CA ALA A 488 -27.50 6.75 -1.57
C ALA A 488 -28.85 6.00 -1.61
N ASN A 489 -29.61 6.16 -2.68
CA ASN A 489 -30.88 5.45 -2.88
C ASN A 489 -30.71 4.31 -3.90
N LEU A 490 -30.60 3.06 -3.42
CA LEU A 490 -30.47 1.87 -4.27
C LEU A 490 -31.77 1.06 -4.35
N SER A 491 -32.93 1.63 -3.98
CA SER A 491 -34.21 0.91 -4.03
C SER A 491 -34.46 0.29 -5.41
N GLN A 492 -34.73 -1.02 -5.45
CA GLN A 492 -34.98 -1.77 -6.69
C GLN A 492 -33.81 -1.82 -7.69
N ALA A 493 -32.60 -1.43 -7.30
CA ALA A 493 -31.40 -1.61 -8.13
C ALA A 493 -31.01 -3.10 -8.22
N ASN A 494 -30.59 -3.55 -9.41
CA ASN A 494 -30.03 -4.89 -9.59
C ASN A 494 -28.57 -4.91 -9.16
N LEU A 495 -28.26 -5.58 -8.05
CA LEU A 495 -26.89 -5.70 -7.51
C LEU A 495 -26.28 -7.09 -7.69
N ARG A 496 -26.86 -7.94 -8.56
CA ARG A 496 -26.37 -9.31 -8.77
C ARG A 496 -24.90 -9.31 -9.17
N GLY A 497 -24.06 -9.90 -8.33
CA GLY A 497 -22.61 -9.99 -8.54
C GLY A 497 -21.84 -8.67 -8.41
N ALA A 498 -22.50 -7.56 -8.08
CA ALA A 498 -21.84 -6.28 -7.82
C ALA A 498 -20.88 -6.40 -6.63
N ASN A 499 -19.74 -5.70 -6.67
CA ASN A 499 -18.73 -5.79 -5.64
C ASN A 499 -18.75 -4.56 -4.72
N LEU A 500 -19.38 -4.69 -3.56
CA LEU A 500 -19.50 -3.68 -2.50
C LEU A 500 -18.43 -3.85 -1.41
N SER A 501 -17.37 -4.62 -1.65
CA SER A 501 -16.33 -4.89 -0.64
C SER A 501 -15.66 -3.58 -0.18
N GLY A 502 -15.77 -3.27 1.11
CA GLY A 502 -15.25 -2.03 1.69
C GLY A 502 -16.06 -0.77 1.40
N ALA A 503 -17.18 -0.86 0.70
CA ALA A 503 -18.04 0.29 0.44
C ALA A 503 -18.72 0.79 1.73
N ASN A 504 -19.01 2.10 1.80
CA ASN A 504 -19.73 2.68 2.93
C ASN A 504 -21.20 2.94 2.58
N LEU A 505 -22.10 2.10 3.09
CA LEU A 505 -23.54 2.20 2.83
C LEU A 505 -24.30 2.94 3.96
N THR A 506 -23.63 3.63 4.88
CA THR A 506 -24.31 4.26 6.03
C THR A 506 -25.50 5.12 5.59
N GLY A 507 -26.71 4.80 6.07
CA GLY A 507 -27.95 5.49 5.72
C GLY A 507 -28.43 5.30 4.27
N ALA A 508 -27.81 4.41 3.49
CA ALA A 508 -28.28 4.08 2.14
C ALA A 508 -29.61 3.32 2.19
N LYS A 509 -30.49 3.58 1.22
CA LYS A 509 -31.74 2.82 1.03
C LYS A 509 -31.44 1.60 0.17
N ILE A 510 -31.33 0.45 0.81
CA ILE A 510 -31.02 -0.83 0.19
C ILE A 510 -31.58 -1.95 1.08
N THR A 511 -32.15 -3.00 0.50
CA THR A 511 -32.70 -4.12 1.27
C THR A 511 -31.65 -5.21 1.51
N ASP A 512 -31.88 -6.08 2.49
CA ASP A 512 -30.97 -7.19 2.78
C ASP A 512 -30.92 -8.20 1.62
N GLU A 513 -32.03 -8.40 0.89
CA GLU A 513 -32.07 -9.26 -0.30
C GLU A 513 -31.20 -8.72 -1.43
N GLN A 514 -31.19 -7.40 -1.63
CA GLN A 514 -30.31 -6.75 -2.61
C GLN A 514 -28.84 -6.90 -2.22
N LEU A 515 -28.52 -6.89 -0.92
CA LEU A 515 -27.17 -7.08 -0.42
C LEU A 515 -26.71 -8.53 -0.48
N ALA A 516 -27.62 -9.50 -0.29
CA ALA A 516 -27.32 -10.93 -0.33
C ALA A 516 -26.81 -11.40 -1.71
N VAL A 517 -27.22 -10.73 -2.79
CA VAL A 517 -26.76 -11.05 -4.16
C VAL A 517 -25.50 -10.29 -4.58
N ALA A 518 -25.00 -9.39 -3.73
CA ALA A 518 -23.78 -8.62 -3.95
C ALA A 518 -22.59 -9.22 -3.19
N LYS A 519 -21.39 -9.04 -3.71
CA LYS A 519 -20.15 -9.41 -3.03
C LYS A 519 -19.82 -8.33 -2.00
N THR A 520 -19.69 -8.73 -0.74
CA THR A 520 -19.34 -7.86 0.38
C THR A 520 -18.21 -8.50 1.19
N ASN A 521 -17.58 -7.73 2.09
CA ASN A 521 -16.60 -8.28 3.03
C ASN A 521 -16.70 -7.56 4.38
N TRP A 522 -15.85 -7.95 5.33
CA TRP A 522 -15.85 -7.37 6.69
C TRP A 522 -15.60 -5.85 6.75
N LEU A 523 -15.06 -5.24 5.68
CA LEU A 523 -14.85 -3.81 5.57
C LEU A 523 -16.08 -3.04 5.07
N THR A 524 -17.07 -3.72 4.47
CA THR A 524 -18.31 -3.08 4.02
C THR A 524 -19.08 -2.54 5.22
N VAL A 525 -19.38 -1.25 5.22
CA VAL A 525 -20.20 -0.60 6.26
C VAL A 525 -21.66 -0.70 5.84
N ARG A 526 -22.50 -1.28 6.68
CA ARG A 526 -23.92 -1.51 6.42
C ARG A 526 -24.74 -0.22 6.51
N PRO A 527 -26.01 -0.23 6.06
CA PRO A 527 -26.94 0.90 6.21
C PRO A 527 -27.06 1.43 7.64
N ASN A 528 -26.99 0.56 8.65
CA ASN A 528 -27.04 0.92 10.06
C ASN A 528 -25.70 1.44 10.62
N GLY A 529 -24.65 1.59 9.80
CA GLY A 529 -23.32 2.07 10.20
C GLY A 529 -22.41 1.01 10.82
N LYS A 530 -22.88 -0.22 11.03
CA LYS A 530 -22.05 -1.33 11.56
C LYS A 530 -21.24 -2.01 10.46
N ARG A 531 -20.12 -2.63 10.83
CA ARG A 531 -19.29 -3.49 9.96
C ARG A 531 -19.61 -4.96 10.23
N GLY A 532 -19.57 -5.81 9.20
CA GLY A 532 -19.74 -7.26 9.36
C GLY A 532 -20.19 -7.96 8.07
N LEU A 533 -19.87 -9.26 7.97
CA LEU A 533 -20.26 -10.13 6.84
C LEU A 533 -21.77 -10.39 6.84
N PHE A 534 -22.39 -10.32 5.66
CA PHE A 534 -23.82 -10.59 5.47
C PHE A 534 -24.18 -12.05 5.77
#